data_AF-A0ABD0QB71-F1
#
_entry.id   AF-A0ABD0QB71-F1
#
_cell.length_a   1.000
_cell.length_b   1.000
_cell.length_c   1.000
_cell.angle_alpha   90.00
_cell.angle_beta   90.00
_cell.angle_gamma   90.00
#
_symmetry.space_group_name_H-M   'P 1'
#
loop_
_entity.id
_entity.type
_entity.pdbx_description
1 polymer ?
#
loop_
_entity_poly.entity_id
_entity_poly.type
_entity_poly.pdbx_seq_one_letter_code
_entity_poly.pdbx_strand_id
1 'polypeptide(L)'
;MSNNLPTQDKMDKQKLRAEISPRVSKSSAQRLSRDLTCSICLDLFKHPVSLPCDHTFCEACITSYWSNPRGKGQGGSGSCPQCRKVFSGQSYRPNRIVANIVESYCQGIQESGGRLTGLSADMVPPTPVCSRHREELKLYCEEDQELVCLVCGISQDHRAHTLVCVQDAQQRYR
;
A
#
# COMPACT_ATOMS: atom_id res chain seq x y z
N MET A 1 79.53 -9.31 4.01
CA MET A 1 78.37 -8.41 3.90
C MET A 1 77.22 -9.28 3.42
N SER A 2 76.50 -9.86 4.37
CA SER A 2 75.59 -10.97 4.12
C SER A 2 74.27 -10.73 4.85
N ASN A 3 73.20 -10.77 4.07
CA ASN A 3 71.86 -11.27 4.37
C ASN A 3 71.14 -10.72 5.62
N ASN A 4 70.02 -10.05 5.39
CA ASN A 4 68.76 -10.57 5.93
C ASN A 4 67.54 -10.17 5.07
N LEU A 5 66.67 -11.15 4.95
CA LEU A 5 65.46 -11.31 4.16
C LEU A 5 64.27 -10.60 4.85
N PRO A 6 63.30 -10.02 4.13
CA PRO A 6 62.01 -9.66 4.73
C PRO A 6 61.15 -10.92 4.84
N THR A 7 60.79 -11.30 6.06
CA THR A 7 59.87 -12.41 6.35
C THR A 7 58.44 -12.09 5.93
N GLN A 8 57.81 -13.08 5.31
CA GLN A 8 56.42 -13.11 4.90
C GLN A 8 55.64 -13.96 5.89
N ASP A 9 54.61 -13.40 6.55
CA ASP A 9 53.52 -14.16 7.17
C ASP A 9 52.32 -13.21 7.35
N LYS A 10 51.47 -13.03 6.34
CA LYS A 10 50.21 -13.77 6.09
C LYS A 10 49.31 -13.92 7.32
N MET A 11 48.16 -13.25 7.22
CA MET A 11 46.83 -13.81 7.48
C MET A 11 46.55 -14.30 8.91
N ASP A 12 45.92 -13.44 9.73
CA ASP A 12 44.68 -13.76 10.46
C ASP A 12 44.32 -12.66 11.46
N LYS A 13 43.60 -11.63 11.01
CA LYS A 13 42.82 -10.73 11.89
C LYS A 13 41.39 -10.50 11.39
N GLN A 14 40.89 -11.40 10.55
CA GLN A 14 39.55 -11.36 9.96
C GLN A 14 38.59 -12.29 10.70
N LYS A 15 38.36 -12.13 12.02
CA LYS A 15 37.24 -12.84 12.67
C LYS A 15 36.86 -12.32 14.07
N LEU A 16 36.39 -11.08 14.20
CA LEU A 16 35.36 -10.75 15.21
C LEU A 16 34.79 -9.34 15.02
N ARG A 17 33.96 -9.15 13.99
CA ARG A 17 32.79 -8.27 14.11
C ARG A 17 31.68 -8.88 13.29
N ALA A 18 30.89 -9.72 13.95
CA ALA A 18 29.67 -10.25 13.36
C ALA A 18 28.71 -9.07 13.13
N GLU A 19 28.67 -8.65 11.87
CA GLU A 19 27.53 -8.14 11.14
C GLU A 19 26.26 -7.86 11.98
N ILE A 20 26.09 -6.60 12.38
CA ILE A 20 24.74 -6.04 12.54
C ILE A 20 24.29 -5.61 11.15
N SER A 21 23.97 -6.60 10.32
CA SER A 21 23.19 -6.38 9.10
C SER A 21 21.77 -6.04 9.56
N PRO A 22 21.19 -4.88 9.19
CA PRO A 22 19.76 -4.68 9.39
C PRO A 22 19.06 -5.62 8.43
N ARG A 23 18.69 -6.80 8.93
CA ARG A 23 17.71 -7.65 8.26
C ARG A 23 16.41 -6.85 8.19
N VAL A 24 16.16 -6.16 7.09
CA VAL A 24 14.84 -5.60 6.79
C VAL A 24 13.91 -6.80 6.61
N SER A 25 13.31 -7.17 7.74
CA SER A 25 12.53 -8.40 7.93
C SER A 25 11.06 -8.06 7.70
N LYS A 26 10.50 -8.52 6.56
CA LYS A 26 9.20 -8.08 6.00
C LYS A 26 9.23 -6.57 5.74
N SER A 27 9.19 -6.15 4.48
CA SER A 27 9.47 -4.76 4.07
C SER A 27 8.88 -3.75 5.07
N SER A 28 9.67 -2.77 5.51
CA SER A 28 9.21 -1.68 6.39
C SER A 28 7.88 -1.08 5.92
N ALA A 29 7.67 -1.04 4.60
CA ALA A 29 6.42 -0.67 3.93
C ALA A 29 5.20 -1.53 4.29
N GLN A 30 5.33 -2.85 4.50
CA GLN A 30 4.24 -3.75 4.93
C GLN A 30 3.83 -3.56 6.39
N ARG A 31 4.75 -3.10 7.23
CA ARG A 31 4.43 -2.76 8.63
C ARG A 31 3.67 -1.44 8.68
N LEU A 32 4.15 -0.47 7.90
CA LEU A 32 3.51 0.84 7.77
C LEU A 32 2.11 0.74 7.11
N SER A 33 1.91 -0.12 6.11
CA SER A 33 0.57 -0.29 5.50
C SER A 33 -0.49 -0.65 6.53
N ARG A 34 -0.19 -1.62 7.41
CA ARG A 34 -1.12 -2.06 8.45
C ARG A 34 -1.44 -0.95 9.44
N ASP A 35 -0.43 -0.17 9.82
CA ASP A 35 -0.59 0.93 10.78
C ASP A 35 -1.37 2.10 10.17
N LEU A 36 -1.45 2.17 8.84
CA LEU A 36 -2.21 3.16 8.06
C LEU A 36 -3.55 2.63 7.51
N THR A 37 -3.98 1.45 7.96
CA THR A 37 -5.22 0.80 7.50
C THR A 37 -6.37 1.05 8.46
N CYS A 38 -7.54 1.40 7.92
CA CYS A 38 -8.78 1.50 8.67
C CYS A 38 -9.32 0.11 9.02
N SER A 39 -9.62 -0.13 10.29
CA SER A 39 -10.15 -1.41 10.76
C SER A 39 -11.62 -1.70 10.39
N ILE A 40 -12.32 -0.73 9.77
CA ILE A 40 -13.70 -0.92 9.28
C ILE A 40 -13.71 -1.36 7.81
N CYS A 41 -13.07 -0.58 6.92
CA CYS A 41 -13.04 -0.90 5.48
C CYS A 41 -11.83 -1.75 5.05
N LEU A 42 -10.86 -1.96 5.95
CA LEU A 42 -9.63 -2.73 5.72
C LEU A 42 -8.77 -2.18 4.56
N ASP A 43 -8.87 -0.87 4.32
CA ASP A 43 -8.12 -0.13 3.30
C ASP A 43 -7.37 1.04 3.97
N LEU A 44 -6.41 1.65 3.28
CA LEU A 44 -5.71 2.84 3.77
C LEU A 44 -6.71 3.94 4.16
N PHE A 45 -6.37 4.72 5.20
CA PHE A 45 -7.27 5.75 5.68
C PHE A 45 -7.61 6.79 4.60
N LYS A 46 -8.92 6.99 4.37
CA LYS A 46 -9.48 8.05 3.52
C LYS A 46 -10.17 9.06 4.42
N HIS A 47 -9.67 10.29 4.43
CA HIS A 47 -10.10 11.34 5.37
C HIS A 47 -10.12 10.81 6.82
N PRO A 48 -8.94 10.44 7.38
CA PRO A 48 -8.87 9.90 8.73
C PRO A 48 -9.42 10.88 9.76
N VAL A 49 -10.25 10.37 10.67
CA VAL A 49 -10.78 11.09 11.82
C VAL A 49 -10.47 10.30 13.09
N SER A 50 -10.12 11.00 14.16
CA SER A 50 -9.83 10.44 15.47
C SER A 50 -10.99 10.67 16.42
N LEU A 51 -11.38 9.60 17.11
CA LEU A 51 -12.35 9.65 18.21
C LEU A 51 -11.68 10.15 19.50
N PRO A 52 -12.43 10.54 20.55
CA PRO A 52 -11.84 10.95 21.84
C PRO A 52 -11.10 9.83 22.60
N CYS A 53 -11.12 8.58 22.09
CA CYS A 53 -10.25 7.50 22.55
C CYS A 53 -9.02 7.27 21.66
N ASP A 54 -8.68 8.24 20.81
CA ASP A 54 -7.52 8.26 19.91
C ASP A 54 -7.51 7.21 18.78
N HIS A 55 -8.47 6.28 18.76
CA HIS A 55 -8.71 5.41 17.62
C HIS A 55 -9.12 6.20 16.37
N THR A 56 -8.53 5.83 15.24
CA THR A 56 -8.68 6.54 13.96
C THR A 56 -9.40 5.65 12.95
N PHE A 57 -10.30 6.26 12.18
CA PHE A 57 -11.11 5.60 11.15
C PHE A 57 -11.28 6.53 9.95
N CYS A 58 -11.71 6.00 8.79
CA CYS A 58 -12.18 6.86 7.71
C CYS A 58 -13.47 7.57 8.14
N GLU A 59 -13.63 8.84 7.77
CA GLU A 59 -14.82 9.63 8.08
C GLU A 59 -16.12 8.92 7.67
N ALA A 60 -16.19 8.45 6.42
CA ALA A 60 -17.36 7.74 5.92
C ALA A 60 -17.65 6.43 6.70
N CYS A 61 -16.58 5.74 7.14
CA CYS A 61 -16.72 4.47 7.86
C CYS A 61 -17.31 4.66 9.25
N ILE A 62 -16.83 5.66 10.01
CA ILE A 62 -17.35 5.90 11.36
C ILE A 62 -18.76 6.49 11.35
N THR A 63 -19.05 7.36 10.38
CA THR A 63 -20.40 7.92 10.18
C THR A 63 -21.41 6.84 9.82
N SER A 64 -21.05 5.92 8.93
CA SER A 64 -21.88 4.75 8.59
C SER A 64 -22.09 3.83 9.80
N TYR A 65 -21.03 3.58 10.57
CA TYR A 65 -21.10 2.75 11.78
C TYR A 65 -22.12 3.29 12.79
N TRP A 66 -22.09 4.59 13.09
CA TRP A 66 -23.05 5.20 14.03
C TRP A 66 -24.47 5.35 13.46
N SER A 67 -24.63 5.31 12.14
CA SER A 67 -25.95 5.32 11.50
C SER A 67 -26.67 3.97 11.61
N ASN A 68 -25.93 2.87 11.81
CA ASN A 68 -26.47 1.53 11.92
C ASN A 68 -27.08 1.28 13.32
N PRO A 69 -28.14 0.45 13.48
CA PRO A 69 -28.77 0.20 14.78
C PRO A 69 -27.83 -0.38 15.84
N ARG A 70 -26.72 -1.02 15.43
CA ARG A 70 -25.68 -1.56 16.33
C ARG A 70 -24.71 -0.49 16.87
N GLY A 71 -24.65 0.69 16.24
CA GLY A 71 -23.75 1.79 16.59
C GLY A 71 -24.45 2.99 17.25
N LYS A 72 -25.79 3.05 17.17
CA LYS A 72 -26.61 3.98 17.97
C LYS A 72 -26.64 3.51 19.42
N GLY A 73 -25.87 4.14 20.30
CA GLY A 73 -26.18 4.04 21.73
C GLY A 73 -27.49 4.77 22.04
N GLN A 74 -28.13 4.41 23.15
CA GLN A 74 -29.39 5.02 23.57
C GLN A 74 -29.20 6.54 23.70
N GLY A 75 -30.01 7.33 22.98
CA GLY A 75 -29.98 8.80 23.06
C GLY A 75 -28.99 9.52 22.14
N GLY A 76 -28.54 8.92 21.03
CA GLY A 76 -27.69 9.61 20.04
C GLY A 76 -26.20 9.61 20.37
N SER A 77 -25.78 8.76 21.31
CA SER A 77 -24.37 8.51 21.63
C SER A 77 -23.69 7.62 20.59
N GLY A 78 -22.46 7.97 20.18
CA GLY A 78 -21.62 7.14 19.31
C GLY A 78 -20.64 6.28 20.13
N SER A 79 -20.41 5.03 19.70
CA SER A 79 -19.39 4.14 20.29
C SER A 79 -18.18 3.96 19.37
N CYS A 80 -17.01 3.68 19.94
CA CYS A 80 -15.81 3.33 19.18
C CYS A 80 -15.87 1.85 18.72
N PRO A 81 -15.72 1.56 17.43
CA PRO A 81 -15.67 0.17 16.93
C PRO A 81 -14.55 -0.69 17.52
N GLN A 82 -13.43 -0.07 17.90
CA GLN A 82 -12.23 -0.79 18.35
C GLN A 82 -12.22 -1.07 19.85
N CYS A 83 -12.55 -0.07 20.69
CA CYS A 83 -12.50 -0.22 22.15
C CYS A 83 -13.87 -0.15 22.84
N ARG A 84 -14.95 0.03 22.07
CA ARG A 84 -16.35 0.11 22.56
C ARG A 84 -16.66 1.25 23.52
N LYS A 85 -15.70 2.16 23.76
CA LYS A 85 -15.94 3.37 24.56
C LYS A 85 -17.07 4.19 23.92
N VAL A 86 -18.03 4.60 24.74
CA VAL A 86 -19.20 5.40 24.33
C VAL A 86 -18.93 6.86 24.63
N PHE A 87 -19.36 7.74 23.73
CA PHE A 87 -19.24 9.19 23.87
C PHE A 87 -20.62 9.84 23.74
N SER A 88 -20.81 10.95 24.46
CA SER A 88 -21.99 11.78 24.30
C SER A 88 -21.95 12.45 22.92
N GLY A 89 -22.78 11.95 21.99
CA GLY A 89 -22.85 12.42 20.60
C GLY A 89 -21.91 11.71 19.61
N GLN A 90 -21.99 12.14 18.35
CA GLN A 90 -21.18 11.69 17.22
C GLN A 90 -20.06 12.70 16.94
N SER A 91 -19.12 12.86 17.87
CA SER A 91 -18.00 13.81 17.72
C SER A 91 -16.69 13.10 17.35
N TYR A 92 -16.05 13.60 16.29
CA TYR A 92 -14.72 13.20 15.84
C TYR A 92 -13.91 14.43 15.43
N ARG A 93 -12.58 14.29 15.34
CA ARG A 93 -11.68 15.33 14.84
C ARG A 93 -10.92 14.83 13.61
N PRO A 94 -10.85 15.60 12.51
CA PRO A 94 -9.97 15.26 11.39
C PRO A 94 -8.52 15.11 11.85
N ASN A 95 -7.86 14.04 11.41
CA ASN A 95 -6.47 13.74 11.73
C ASN A 95 -5.58 14.01 10.52
N ARG A 96 -5.19 15.28 10.36
CA ARG A 96 -4.34 15.73 9.24
C ARG A 96 -2.96 15.06 9.24
N ILE A 97 -2.43 14.71 10.41
CA ILE A 97 -1.13 14.04 10.51
C ILE A 97 -1.21 12.66 9.85
N VAL A 98 -2.21 11.85 10.19
CA VAL A 98 -2.42 10.54 9.55
C VAL A 98 -2.72 10.70 8.06
N ALA A 99 -3.51 11.71 7.67
CA ALA A 99 -3.78 11.99 6.26
C ALA A 99 -2.48 12.24 5.47
N ASN A 100 -1.60 13.10 5.99
CA ASN A 100 -0.32 13.43 5.37
C ASN A 100 0.61 12.20 5.32
N ILE A 101 0.62 11.35 6.35
CA ILE A 101 1.44 10.13 6.36
C ILE A 101 0.93 9.13 5.31
N VAL A 102 -0.38 8.96 5.17
CA VAL A 102 -0.97 8.11 4.12
C VAL A 102 -0.61 8.65 2.73
N GLU A 103 -0.68 9.96 2.53
CA GLU A 103 -0.30 10.61 1.28
C GLU A 103 1.18 10.36 0.96
N SER A 104 2.09 10.62 1.90
CA SER A 104 3.52 10.35 1.73
C SER A 104 3.82 8.87 1.53
N TYR A 105 3.07 7.97 2.18
CA TYR A 105 3.19 6.53 1.99
C TYR A 105 2.80 6.12 0.57
N CYS A 106 1.68 6.63 0.07
CA CYS A 106 1.24 6.42 -1.32
C CYS A 106 2.23 7.00 -2.33
N GLN A 107 2.78 8.18 -2.06
CA GLN A 107 3.77 8.84 -2.91
C GLN A 107 5.12 8.12 -2.92
N GLY A 108 5.60 7.66 -1.76
CA GLY A 108 6.84 6.87 -1.66
C GLY A 108 6.73 5.49 -2.30
N ILE A 109 5.52 4.90 -2.34
CA ILE A 109 5.24 3.73 -3.18
C ILE A 109 5.35 4.10 -4.67
N GLN A 110 4.88 5.27 -5.10
CA GLN A 110 4.96 5.71 -6.49
C GLN A 110 6.40 5.96 -6.96
N GLU A 111 7.32 6.37 -6.08
CA GLU A 111 8.75 6.57 -6.39
C GLU A 111 9.54 5.25 -6.47
N SER A 112 9.11 4.21 -5.76
CA SER A 112 9.74 2.87 -5.76
C SER A 112 8.99 1.83 -6.62
N GLY A 113 7.79 2.15 -7.08
CA GLY A 113 6.90 1.30 -7.87
C GLY A 113 6.01 2.20 -8.71
N GLY A 114 6.42 2.42 -9.95
CA GLY A 114 5.90 3.48 -10.81
C GLY A 114 4.38 3.58 -10.86
N ARG A 115 3.90 4.82 -10.60
CA ARG A 115 2.58 5.40 -10.95
C ARG A 115 1.40 4.61 -10.32
N LEU A 116 0.45 5.26 -9.65
CA LEU A 116 -0.53 6.11 -10.32
C LEU A 116 -1.35 6.95 -9.34
N THR A 117 -1.86 8.02 -9.94
CA THR A 117 -2.92 8.93 -9.53
C THR A 117 -2.49 9.97 -8.50
N GLY A 118 -2.31 11.20 -8.97
CA GLY A 118 -2.39 12.34 -8.06
C GLY A 118 -1.66 13.63 -8.40
N LEU A 119 -1.12 13.87 -9.61
CA LEU A 119 -0.85 15.24 -10.03
C LEU A 119 -1.59 15.56 -11.32
N SER A 120 -2.19 16.75 -11.25
CA SER A 120 -2.54 17.66 -12.35
C SER A 120 -2.10 17.23 -13.73
N ALA A 121 -3.09 17.26 -14.62
CA ALA A 121 -2.95 17.44 -16.05
C ALA A 121 -1.71 18.29 -16.40
N ASP A 122 -0.69 17.64 -16.94
CA ASP A 122 -0.16 17.94 -18.27
C ASP A 122 1.01 16.99 -18.54
N MET A 123 1.00 16.37 -19.74
CA MET A 123 2.06 15.49 -20.28
C MET A 123 2.16 14.07 -19.70
N VAL A 124 1.05 13.34 -19.68
CA VAL A 124 1.08 11.87 -19.57
C VAL A 124 0.43 11.27 -20.81
N PRO A 125 1.14 10.46 -21.61
CA PRO A 125 0.48 9.73 -22.70
C PRO A 125 -0.64 8.87 -22.10
N PRO A 126 -1.86 8.91 -22.66
CA PRO A 126 -3.03 8.27 -22.06
C PRO A 126 -2.75 6.78 -21.85
N THR A 127 -2.76 6.33 -20.60
CA THR A 127 -2.75 4.89 -20.31
C THR A 127 -4.08 4.31 -20.83
N PRO A 128 -4.05 3.25 -21.63
CA PRO A 128 -5.28 2.71 -22.20
C PRO A 128 -6.12 2.11 -21.06
N VAL A 129 -7.40 2.49 -21.02
CA VAL A 129 -8.36 2.07 -19.99
C VAL A 129 -9.36 1.08 -20.56
N CYS A 130 -9.78 0.12 -19.75
CA CYS A 130 -10.82 -0.82 -20.11
C CYS A 130 -12.17 -0.12 -20.22
N SER A 131 -12.81 -0.17 -21.38
CA SER A 131 -14.13 0.43 -21.59
C SER A 131 -15.23 -0.18 -20.70
N ARG A 132 -15.08 -1.45 -20.28
CA ARG A 132 -16.05 -2.16 -19.43
C ARG A 132 -15.90 -1.82 -17.95
N HIS A 133 -14.66 -1.79 -17.45
CA HIS A 133 -14.37 -1.70 -16.01
C HIS A 133 -13.78 -0.36 -15.56
N ARG A 134 -13.45 0.52 -16.53
CA ARG A 134 -12.79 1.82 -16.29
C ARG A 134 -11.50 1.72 -15.48
N GLU A 135 -10.84 0.57 -15.57
CA GLU A 135 -9.58 0.24 -14.93
C GLU A 135 -8.47 0.22 -15.96
N GLU A 136 -7.23 0.51 -15.57
CA GLU A 136 -6.11 0.49 -16.51
C GLU A 136 -5.84 -0.90 -17.10
N LEU A 137 -5.51 -0.91 -18.38
CA LEU A 137 -5.09 -2.12 -19.07
C LEU A 137 -3.62 -2.41 -18.77
N LYS A 138 -3.37 -3.27 -17.77
CA LYS A 138 -2.03 -3.66 -17.31
C LYS A 138 -1.63 -5.07 -17.69
N LEU A 139 -2.55 -5.85 -18.24
CA LEU A 139 -2.34 -7.23 -18.64
C LEU A 139 -2.49 -7.34 -20.16
N TYR A 140 -1.75 -8.27 -20.76
CA TYR A 140 -1.88 -8.70 -22.14
C TYR A 140 -2.30 -10.17 -22.15
N CYS A 141 -3.34 -10.48 -22.92
CA CYS A 141 -3.80 -11.83 -23.16
C CYS A 141 -3.11 -12.40 -24.40
N GLU A 142 -2.39 -13.52 -24.27
CA GLU A 142 -1.66 -14.10 -25.41
C GLU A 142 -2.60 -14.73 -26.44
N GLU A 143 -3.71 -15.32 -25.98
CA GLU A 143 -4.70 -16.00 -26.81
C GLU A 143 -5.54 -15.01 -27.63
N ASP A 144 -6.05 -13.96 -26.99
CA ASP A 144 -6.90 -12.95 -27.64
C ASP A 144 -6.10 -11.79 -28.26
N GLN A 145 -4.77 -11.77 -28.03
CA GLN A 145 -3.84 -10.73 -28.48
C GLN A 145 -4.29 -9.30 -28.14
N GLU A 146 -4.90 -9.12 -26.98
CA GLU A 146 -5.46 -7.85 -26.55
C GLU A 146 -5.04 -7.45 -25.14
N LEU A 147 -5.15 -6.14 -24.86
CA LEU A 147 -4.89 -5.58 -23.56
C LEU A 147 -6.13 -5.68 -22.67
N VAL A 148 -5.97 -6.25 -21.48
CA VAL A 148 -7.06 -6.46 -20.52
C VAL A 148 -6.73 -5.84 -19.16
N CYS A 149 -7.76 -5.39 -18.44
CA CYS A 149 -7.60 -4.94 -17.05
C CYS A 149 -7.62 -6.15 -16.10
N LEU A 150 -7.22 -5.94 -14.84
CA LEU A 150 -7.22 -7.00 -13.84
C LEU A 150 -8.60 -7.65 -13.65
N VAL A 151 -9.67 -6.87 -13.76
CA VAL A 151 -11.05 -7.36 -13.64
C VAL A 151 -11.42 -8.27 -14.82
N CYS A 152 -11.02 -7.91 -16.05
CA CYS A 152 -11.18 -8.79 -17.21
C CYS A 152 -10.38 -10.08 -17.06
N GLY A 153 -9.15 -9.99 -16.54
CA GLY A 153 -8.28 -11.15 -16.37
C GLY A 153 -8.82 -12.22 -15.40
N ILE A 154 -9.61 -11.80 -14.40
CA ILE A 154 -10.28 -12.72 -13.47
C ILE A 154 -11.73 -13.07 -13.89
N SER A 155 -12.26 -12.40 -14.92
CA SER A 155 -13.60 -12.67 -15.45
C SER A 155 -13.61 -13.98 -16.24
N GLN A 156 -14.81 -14.57 -16.42
CA GLN A 156 -14.95 -15.83 -17.16
C GLN A 156 -14.35 -15.75 -18.58
N ASP A 157 -14.37 -14.57 -19.19
CA ASP A 157 -13.87 -14.30 -20.54
C ASP A 157 -12.36 -14.59 -20.70
N HIS A 158 -11.53 -14.38 -19.67
CA HIS A 158 -10.06 -14.60 -19.75
C HIS A 158 -9.50 -15.44 -18.60
N ARG A 159 -10.35 -16.08 -17.80
CA ARG A 159 -9.93 -16.85 -16.60
C ARG A 159 -9.00 -18.02 -16.90
N ALA A 160 -9.10 -18.58 -18.11
CA ALA A 160 -8.30 -19.71 -18.56
C ALA A 160 -7.18 -19.31 -19.53
N HIS A 161 -7.03 -18.01 -19.79
CA HIS A 161 -6.05 -17.49 -20.74
C HIS A 161 -4.75 -17.14 -20.04
N THR A 162 -3.67 -17.11 -20.82
CA THR A 162 -2.34 -16.75 -20.39
C THR A 162 -2.24 -15.22 -20.36
N LEU A 163 -2.27 -14.68 -19.15
CA LEU A 163 -2.18 -13.25 -18.91
C LEU A 163 -0.78 -12.90 -18.42
N VAL A 164 -0.10 -12.02 -19.15
CA VAL A 164 1.21 -11.47 -18.78
C VAL A 164 1.09 -9.97 -18.54
N CYS A 165 1.94 -9.41 -17.69
CA CYS A 165 2.00 -7.96 -17.53
C CYS A 165 2.50 -7.30 -18.82
N VAL A 166 1.97 -6.12 -19.16
CA VAL A 166 2.35 -5.40 -20.38
C VAL A 166 3.86 -5.12 -20.44
N GLN A 167 4.48 -4.89 -19.29
CA GLN A 167 5.94 -4.71 -19.19
C GLN A 167 6.72 -5.97 -19.62
N ASP A 168 6.20 -7.17 -19.32
CA ASP A 168 6.84 -8.44 -19.67
C ASP A 168 6.57 -8.83 -21.12
N ALA A 169 5.39 -8.51 -21.66
CA ALA A 169 5.05 -8.71 -23.06
C ALA A 169 5.97 -7.88 -23.99
N GLN A 170 6.28 -6.63 -23.61
CA GLN A 170 7.21 -5.76 -24.33
C GLN A 170 8.64 -6.31 -24.42
N GLN A 171 9.01 -7.27 -23.57
CA GLN A 171 10.33 -7.89 -23.57
C GLN A 171 10.36 -9.20 -24.39
N ARG A 172 9.22 -9.88 -24.55
CA ARG A 172 9.12 -11.16 -25.28
C ARG A 172 8.92 -11.01 -26.80
N TYR A 173 8.36 -9.90 -27.26
CA TYR A 173 7.97 -9.72 -28.67
C TYR A 173 8.71 -8.56 -29.36
N ARG A 174 9.96 -8.29 -28.95
CA ARG A 174 10.88 -7.41 -29.68
C ARG A 174 11.54 -8.12 -30.85
#